data_AF-A0ABD4KV33-F1
#
_entry.id   AF-A0ABD4KV33-F1
#
_cell.length_a   1.000
_cell.length_b   1.000
_cell.length_c   1.000
_cell.angle_alpha   90.00
_cell.angle_beta   90.00
_cell.angle_gamma   90.00
#
_symmetry.space_group_name_H-M   'P 1'
#
loop_
_entity.id
_entity.type
_entity.pdbx_description
1 polymer ?
#
loop_
_entity_poly.entity_id
_entity_poly.type
_entity_poly.pdbx_seq_one_letter_code
_entity_poly.pdbx_strand_id
1 'polypeptide(L)'
;QNPPLDKLKGPIIIGQEYGYSQVVDMTKTFAQNQTLLNTDFATIAEFDAFVAEHYGRGVLNNGVTKAERRAGALYVYPNPETGTRDYFVMRTLEAGAFPTDQTSDQGWKYLGSADDHIN
;
A
#
# COMPACT_ATOMS: atom_id res chain seq x y z
N GLN A 1 27.19 -35.50 -12.23
CA GLN A 1 25.81 -35.79 -12.68
C GLN A 1 24.87 -34.97 -11.82
N ASN A 2 24.13 -34.04 -12.43
CA ASN A 2 23.05 -33.31 -11.74
C ASN A 2 21.86 -34.25 -11.51
N PRO A 3 21.13 -34.13 -10.39
CA PRO A 3 19.99 -35.01 -10.13
C PRO A 3 18.80 -34.70 -11.06
N PRO A 4 17.89 -35.66 -11.30
CA PRO A 4 16.72 -35.49 -12.17
C PRO A 4 15.70 -34.52 -11.56
N LEU A 5 15.06 -33.72 -12.42
CA LEU A 5 14.13 -32.63 -12.09
C LEU A 5 12.83 -33.03 -11.38
N ASP A 6 12.54 -34.32 -11.20
CA ASP A 6 11.25 -34.81 -10.68
C ASP A 6 11.13 -34.89 -9.14
N LYS A 7 11.97 -34.16 -8.40
CA LYS A 7 11.87 -34.05 -6.93
C LYS A 7 11.76 -32.62 -6.39
N LEU A 8 11.39 -31.66 -7.23
CA LEU A 8 11.00 -30.32 -6.77
C LEU A 8 9.53 -30.32 -6.32
N LYS A 9 9.25 -30.89 -5.15
CA LYS A 9 7.99 -30.64 -4.44
C LYS A 9 8.14 -29.34 -3.64
N GLY A 10 7.64 -28.25 -4.23
CA GLY A 10 7.53 -26.93 -3.61
C GLY A 10 8.30 -25.88 -4.41
N PRO A 11 7.71 -24.69 -4.66
CA PRO A 11 8.45 -23.61 -5.32
C PRO A 11 9.66 -23.24 -4.48
N ILE A 12 10.84 -23.38 -5.08
CA ILE A 12 12.07 -22.76 -4.57
C ILE A 12 11.85 -21.25 -4.67
N ILE A 13 11.49 -20.59 -3.57
CA ILE A 13 11.39 -19.12 -3.51
C ILE A 13 12.78 -18.57 -3.19
N ILE A 14 13.61 -18.44 -4.22
CA ILE A 14 14.78 -17.56 -4.18
C ILE A 14 14.26 -16.17 -4.54
N GLY A 15 14.13 -15.28 -3.56
CA GLY A 15 13.75 -13.87 -3.77
C GLY A 15 12.47 -13.42 -3.06
N GLN A 16 12.39 -13.55 -1.73
CA GLN A 16 11.20 -13.15 -0.97
C GLN A 16 10.76 -11.70 -1.24
N GLU A 17 11.68 -10.77 -1.47
CA GLU A 17 11.38 -9.34 -1.76
C GLU A 17 10.65 -9.12 -3.09
N TYR A 18 10.98 -9.90 -4.13
CA TYR A 18 10.32 -9.78 -5.45
C TYR A 18 8.87 -10.29 -5.42
N GLY A 19 8.57 -11.30 -4.60
CA GLY A 19 7.20 -11.78 -4.43
C GLY A 19 6.28 -10.76 -3.76
N TYR A 20 6.80 -10.01 -2.78
CA TYR A 20 5.98 -9.02 -2.06
C TYR A 20 5.64 -7.81 -2.91
N SER A 21 6.55 -7.33 -3.76
CA SER A 21 6.27 -6.22 -4.67
C SER A 21 5.15 -6.55 -5.67
N GLN A 22 5.12 -7.77 -6.22
CA GLN A 22 4.04 -8.24 -7.09
C GLN A 22 2.68 -8.24 -6.38
N VAL A 23 2.63 -8.68 -5.12
CA VAL A 23 1.39 -8.66 -4.32
C VAL A 23 0.94 -7.22 -4.05
N VAL A 24 1.86 -6.31 -3.76
CA VAL A 24 1.57 -4.87 -3.61
C VAL A 24 1.03 -4.29 -4.93
N ASP A 25 1.58 -4.70 -6.07
CA ASP A 25 1.10 -4.29 -7.39
C ASP A 25 -0.32 -4.77 -7.70
N MET A 26 -0.76 -5.86 -7.10
CA MET A 26 -2.15 -6.34 -7.20
C MET A 26 -3.12 -5.63 -6.24
N THR A 27 -2.62 -4.88 -5.25
CA THR A 27 -3.49 -4.10 -4.35
C THR A 27 -4.33 -3.10 -5.15
N LYS A 28 -5.66 -3.12 -4.99
CA LYS A 28 -6.52 -2.18 -5.72
C LYS A 28 -6.21 -0.74 -5.30
N THR A 29 -6.24 0.20 -6.22
CA THR A 29 -6.29 1.63 -5.86
C THR A 29 -7.69 1.98 -5.35
N PHE A 30 -7.88 3.16 -4.77
CA PHE A 30 -9.20 3.62 -4.32
C PHE A 30 -10.19 3.70 -5.47
N ALA A 31 -9.75 4.21 -6.63
CA ALA A 31 -10.53 4.23 -7.87
C ALA A 31 -10.96 2.83 -8.37
N GLN A 32 -10.30 1.76 -7.92
CA GLN A 32 -10.62 0.38 -8.28
C GLN A 32 -11.43 -0.36 -7.19
N ASN A 33 -11.65 0.26 -6.04
CA ASN A 33 -12.35 -0.36 -4.92
C ASN A 33 -13.82 0.10 -4.88
N GLN A 34 -14.70 -0.71 -5.45
CA GLN A 34 -16.13 -0.40 -5.52
C GLN A 34 -16.79 -0.23 -4.14
N THR A 35 -16.33 -0.94 -3.11
CA THR A 35 -16.85 -0.75 -1.74
C THR A 35 -16.51 0.63 -1.22
N LEU A 36 -15.26 1.07 -1.42
CA LEU A 36 -14.82 2.41 -1.05
C LEU A 36 -15.64 3.47 -1.81
N LEU A 37 -15.79 3.33 -3.13
CA LEU A 37 -16.54 4.27 -3.97
C LEU A 37 -18.04 4.37 -3.62
N ASN A 38 -18.60 3.34 -2.98
CA ASN A 38 -20.01 3.31 -2.58
C ASN A 38 -20.21 3.63 -1.09
N THR A 39 -19.13 3.92 -0.36
CA THR A 39 -19.21 4.32 1.05
C THR A 39 -19.13 5.84 1.14
N ASP A 40 -20.06 6.43 1.86
CA ASP A 40 -20.03 7.85 2.20
C ASP A 40 -19.35 8.00 3.56
N PHE A 41 -18.24 8.74 3.59
CA PHE A 41 -17.45 8.95 4.81
C PHE A 41 -17.70 10.37 5.32
N ALA A 42 -18.22 10.49 6.54
CA ALA A 42 -18.54 11.79 7.13
C ALA A 42 -17.31 12.47 7.71
N THR A 43 -16.24 11.71 8.00
CA THR A 43 -15.01 12.27 8.57
C THR A 43 -13.75 11.59 8.03
N ILE A 44 -12.63 12.31 8.13
CA ILE A 44 -11.29 11.77 7.83
C ILE A 44 -10.95 10.55 8.70
N ALA A 45 -11.45 10.49 9.93
CA ALA A 45 -11.17 9.40 10.85
C ALA A 45 -11.88 8.10 10.43
N GLU A 46 -13.11 8.22 9.92
CA GLU A 46 -13.85 7.08 9.36
C GLU A 46 -13.18 6.56 8.09
N PHE A 47 -12.74 7.47 7.22
CA PHE A 47 -12.00 7.11 6.02
C PHE A 47 -10.66 6.42 6.38
N ASP A 48 -9.88 7.00 7.29
CA ASP A 48 -8.63 6.40 7.79
C ASP A 48 -8.84 4.99 8.35
N ALA A 49 -9.90 4.79 9.14
CA ALA A 49 -10.23 3.48 9.71
C ALA A 49 -10.57 2.45 8.63
N PHE A 50 -11.37 2.83 7.64
CA PHE A 50 -11.70 1.97 6.50
C PHE A 50 -10.45 1.61 5.70
N VAL A 51 -9.61 2.60 5.37
CA VAL A 51 -8.40 2.32 4.59
C VAL A 51 -7.44 1.43 5.39
N ALA A 52 -7.29 1.67 6.69
CA ALA A 52 -6.49 0.83 7.57
C ALA A 52 -6.99 -0.62 7.57
N GLU A 53 -8.29 -0.85 7.73
CA GLU A 53 -8.90 -2.18 7.74
C GLU A 53 -8.69 -2.92 6.40
N HIS A 54 -8.95 -2.23 5.29
CA HIS A 54 -8.98 -2.86 3.96
C HIS A 54 -7.61 -2.96 3.27
N TYR A 55 -6.67 -2.09 3.59
CA TYR A 55 -5.35 -2.03 2.94
C TYR A 55 -4.18 -2.22 3.89
N GLY A 56 -4.35 -1.83 5.16
CA GLY A 56 -3.30 -1.83 6.18
C GLY A 56 -3.34 -2.98 7.17
N ARG A 57 -4.32 -3.90 7.05
CA ARG A 57 -4.60 -4.95 8.06
C ARG A 57 -4.88 -4.37 9.45
N GLY A 58 -5.58 -3.24 9.48
CA GLY A 58 -5.91 -2.49 10.70
C GLY A 58 -4.83 -1.50 11.15
N VAL A 59 -3.71 -1.37 10.42
CA VAL A 59 -2.61 -0.46 10.76
C VAL A 59 -2.45 0.63 9.72
N LEU A 60 -2.43 1.89 10.15
CA LEU A 60 -2.12 3.06 9.34
C LEU A 60 -0.87 3.75 9.88
N ASN A 61 0.22 3.72 9.11
CA ASN A 61 1.48 4.38 9.48
C ASN A 61 1.52 5.83 8.98
N ASN A 62 2.32 6.68 9.61
CA ASN A 62 2.59 8.04 9.15
C ASN A 62 4.03 8.49 9.50
N GLY A 63 4.33 9.77 9.33
CA GLY A 63 5.65 10.34 9.64
C GLY A 63 6.10 10.21 11.11
N VAL A 64 5.15 9.99 12.03
CA VAL A 64 5.36 9.85 13.48
C VAL A 64 5.26 8.38 13.91
N THR A 65 4.24 7.65 13.44
CA THR A 65 4.01 6.24 13.78
C THR A 65 4.45 5.33 12.64
N LYS A 66 5.53 4.58 12.86
CA LYS A 66 6.02 3.53 11.96
C LYS A 66 5.83 2.16 12.59
N ALA A 67 4.61 1.90 13.08
CA ALA A 67 4.26 0.68 13.81
C ALA A 67 4.59 -0.59 13.02
N GLU A 68 4.46 -0.55 11.69
CA GLU A 68 4.87 -1.62 10.79
C GLU A 68 5.71 -1.08 9.63
N ARG A 69 6.99 -1.49 9.55
CA ARG A 69 7.84 -1.25 8.38
C ARG A 69 8.08 -2.57 7.64
N ARG A 70 7.24 -2.84 6.64
CA ARG A 70 7.31 -4.02 5.77
C ARG A 70 6.72 -3.70 4.40
N ALA A 71 7.06 -4.51 3.40
CA ALA A 71 6.30 -4.51 2.14
C ALA A 71 4.82 -4.80 2.42
N GLY A 72 3.93 -4.06 1.76
CA GLY A 72 2.50 -4.11 2.01
C GLY A 72 2.02 -3.34 3.25
N ALA A 73 2.88 -2.59 3.94
CA ALA A 73 2.44 -1.69 5.01
C ALA A 73 1.81 -0.42 4.41
N LEU A 74 0.69 -0.01 4.99
CA LEU A 74 -0.07 1.18 4.59
C LEU A 74 0.46 2.41 5.31
N TYR A 75 0.61 3.50 4.56
CA TYR A 75 1.03 4.80 5.05
C TYR A 75 0.08 5.88 4.57
N VAL A 76 -0.04 6.92 5.39
CA VAL A 76 -0.67 8.18 5.03
C VAL A 76 0.34 9.32 5.05
N TYR A 77 0.23 10.18 4.06
CA TYR A 77 1.06 11.36 3.85
C TYR A 77 0.16 12.60 3.67
N PRO A 78 0.15 13.53 4.64
CA PRO A 78 -0.40 14.86 4.42
C PRO A 78 0.50 15.59 3.41
N ASN A 79 0.05 15.69 2.16
CA ASN A 79 0.84 16.22 1.06
C ASN A 79 0.73 17.75 1.00
N PRO A 80 1.80 18.50 1.31
CA PRO A 80 1.76 19.96 1.30
C PRO A 80 1.73 20.55 -0.10
N GLU A 81 2.18 19.81 -1.12
CA GLU A 81 2.26 20.31 -2.50
C GLU A 81 0.87 20.37 -3.16
N THR A 82 0.01 19.41 -2.84
CA THR A 82 -1.35 19.30 -3.38
C THR A 82 -2.43 19.69 -2.37
N GLY A 83 -2.08 19.79 -1.08
CA GLY A 83 -3.02 20.04 0.00
C GLY A 83 -3.90 18.83 0.35
N THR A 84 -3.57 17.63 -0.15
CA THR A 84 -4.38 16.41 -0.01
C THR A 84 -3.83 15.47 1.05
N ARG A 85 -4.66 14.52 1.50
CA ARG A 85 -4.21 13.39 2.34
C ARG A 85 -4.04 12.14 1.47
N ASP A 86 -2.79 11.80 1.16
CA ASP A 86 -2.44 10.75 0.20
C ASP A 86 -2.09 9.42 0.88
N TYR A 87 -2.48 8.31 0.26
CA TYR A 87 -2.28 6.97 0.81
C TYR A 87 -1.36 6.14 -0.07
N PHE A 88 -0.40 5.48 0.57
CA PHE A 88 0.60 4.67 -0.10
C PHE A 88 0.76 3.31 0.55
N VAL A 89 1.08 2.30 -0.26
CA VAL A 89 1.55 1.00 0.21
C VAL A 89 3.04 0.87 -0.08
N MET A 90 3.82 0.50 0.92
CA MET A 90 5.26 0.27 0.78
C MET A 90 5.50 -0.95 -0.12
N ARG A 91 6.27 -0.77 -1.20
CA ARG A 91 6.69 -1.86 -2.10
C ARG A 91 7.92 -2.60 -1.59
N THR A 92 8.87 -1.85 -1.01
CA THR A 92 10.15 -2.36 -0.51
C THR A 92 10.57 -1.63 0.76
N LEU A 93 11.36 -2.30 1.62
CA LEU A 93 11.91 -1.71 2.85
C LEU A 93 12.87 -0.53 2.59
N GLU A 94 13.44 -0.47 1.39
CA GLU A 94 14.33 0.58 0.91
C GLU A 94 13.60 1.85 0.45
N ALA A 95 12.27 1.88 0.56
CA ALA A 95 11.47 3.03 0.16
C ALA A 95 11.97 4.33 0.83
N GLY A 96 12.20 5.34 -0.02
CA GLY A 96 12.68 6.66 0.37
C GLY A 96 11.55 7.59 0.82
N ALA A 97 11.68 8.88 0.48
CA ALA A 97 10.60 9.85 0.69
C ALA A 97 9.34 9.47 -0.10
N PHE A 98 8.17 9.93 0.37
CA PHE A 98 6.93 9.75 -0.38
C PHE A 98 6.96 10.59 -1.67
N PRO A 99 6.43 10.06 -2.80
CA PRO A 99 6.10 10.86 -3.95
C PRO A 99 5.11 11.97 -3.56
N THR A 100 5.32 13.17 -4.10
CA THR A 100 4.47 14.35 -3.82
C THR A 100 3.53 14.69 -4.97
N ASP A 101 3.62 13.97 -6.08
CA ASP A 101 2.87 14.21 -7.32
C ASP A 101 1.73 13.19 -7.53
N GLN A 102 1.33 12.48 -6.47
CA GLN A 102 0.24 11.48 -6.49
C GLN A 102 0.51 10.33 -7.48
N THR A 103 1.78 9.96 -7.66
CA THR A 103 2.19 8.81 -8.50
C THR A 103 2.80 7.68 -7.68
N SER A 104 2.89 6.50 -8.29
CA SER A 104 3.67 5.38 -7.75
C SER A 104 5.12 5.48 -8.21
N ASP A 105 6.05 5.04 -7.37
CA ASP A 105 7.46 4.87 -7.71
C ASP A 105 7.96 3.46 -7.35
N GLN A 106 9.28 3.26 -7.28
CA GLN A 106 9.88 1.98 -6.93
C GLN A 106 9.64 1.58 -5.46
N GLY A 107 9.53 2.55 -4.56
CA GLY A 107 9.37 2.35 -3.11
C GLY A 107 7.91 2.33 -2.66
N TRP A 108 7.05 3.04 -3.37
CA TRP A 108 5.70 3.38 -2.95
C TRP A 108 4.69 3.13 -4.06
N LYS A 109 3.58 2.48 -3.71
CA LYS A 109 2.41 2.40 -4.56
C LYS A 109 1.38 3.40 -4.06
N TYR A 110 1.03 4.37 -4.89
CA TYR A 110 -0.05 5.30 -4.62
C TYR A 110 -1.42 4.62 -4.74
N LEU A 111 -2.29 4.84 -3.76
CA LEU A 111 -3.65 4.30 -3.74
C LEU A 111 -4.71 5.33 -4.10
N GLY A 112 -4.51 6.60 -3.73
CA GLY A 112 -5.49 7.68 -3.84
C GLY A 112 -5.38 8.68 -2.69
N SER A 113 -6.23 9.71 -2.72
CA SER A 113 -6.34 10.72 -1.66
C SER A 113 -7.70 10.61 -0.96
N ALA A 114 -7.79 11.05 0.30
CA ALA A 114 -9.07 11.10 1.01
C ALA A 114 -10.02 12.17 0.47
N ASP A 115 -9.48 13.24 -0.10
CA ASP A 115 -10.20 14.42 -0.57
C ASP A 115 -11.24 14.09 -1.67
N ASP A 116 -11.06 12.98 -2.38
CA ASP A 116 -12.00 12.49 -3.40
C ASP A 116 -13.18 11.68 -2.80
N HIS A 117 -13.18 11.43 -1.48
CA HIS A 117 -14.05 10.45 -0.83
C HIS A 117 -14.74 10.94 0.45
N ILE A 118 -14.51 12.18 0.86
CA ILE A 118 -15.12 12.80 2.04
C ILE A 118 -16.00 13.96 1.58
N ASN A 119 -17.24 13.97 2.04
CA ASN A 119 -18.25 14.98 1.73
C ASN A 119 -18.51 15.94 2.90
#